data_AF-A0A7C7UQF0-F1
#
_entry.id   AF-A0A7C7UQF0-F1
#
_cell.length_a   1.000
_cell.length_b   1.000
_cell.length_c   1.000
_cell.angle_alpha   90.00
_cell.angle_beta   90.00
_cell.angle_gamma   90.00
#
_symmetry.space_group_name_H-M   'P 1'
#
loop_
_entity.id
_entity.type
_entity.pdbx_description
1 polymer ?
#
loop_
_entity_poly.entity_id
_entity_poly.type
_entity_poly.pdbx_seq_one_letter_code
_entity_poly.pdbx_strand_id
1 'polypeptide(L)'
;MLESVSSDDFSHRLGRRGKTRAGCHPTLAYSEGLLARPPVKLGVRDNWPRKSMARMNFVKDFGDVEAVLFDFDGTLVHLNIDFGRMRAELEALLPQYGLSMEGRSNLYILELIEDAVRELRADDEEKAQAFQQEAKAAIVAIELEAADKARVYPEVPELLRGL
;
A
#
# COMPACT_ATOMS: atom_id res chain seq x y z
N MET A 1 34.19 -60.02 -1.80
CA MET A 1 35.42 -59.38 -2.31
C MET A 1 35.29 -57.91 -1.94
N LEU A 2 36.14 -57.41 -1.02
CA LEU A 2 36.10 -56.08 -0.40
C LEU A 2 34.80 -55.81 0.39
N GLU A 3 34.79 -55.95 1.72
CA GLU A 3 35.36 -55.11 2.78
C GLU A 3 34.45 -53.96 3.25
N SER A 4 34.37 -53.84 4.57
CA SER A 4 33.48 -52.97 5.35
C SER A 4 34.27 -51.84 6.01
N VAL A 5 33.71 -50.63 6.06
CA VAL A 5 34.03 -49.68 7.16
C VAL A 5 32.77 -48.92 7.58
N SER A 6 32.54 -48.87 8.89
CA SER A 6 31.65 -47.93 9.59
C SER A 6 32.52 -47.04 10.46
N SER A 7 32.20 -45.75 10.60
CA SER A 7 32.88 -44.85 11.55
C SER A 7 31.97 -43.68 11.95
N ASP A 8 31.30 -43.88 13.08
CA ASP A 8 31.19 -42.99 14.25
C ASP A 8 31.55 -41.49 14.10
N ASP A 9 30.56 -40.67 14.47
CA ASP A 9 30.56 -39.84 15.69
C ASP A 9 31.80 -38.98 16.01
N PHE A 10 31.65 -37.65 15.98
CA PHE A 10 32.64 -36.71 16.51
C PHE A 10 32.04 -35.83 17.61
N SER A 11 32.39 -36.14 18.85
CA SER A 11 31.78 -35.56 20.05
C SER A 11 32.52 -34.34 20.61
N HIS A 12 31.75 -33.42 21.19
CA HIS A 12 32.10 -32.44 22.23
C HIS A 12 33.42 -31.62 22.18
N ARG A 13 33.25 -30.28 22.31
CA ARG A 13 33.94 -29.55 23.40
C ARG A 13 33.17 -28.35 23.95
N LEU A 14 33.04 -28.31 25.28
CA LEU A 14 32.49 -27.21 26.08
C LEU A 14 33.59 -26.53 26.92
N GLY A 15 33.47 -25.21 27.12
CA GLY A 15 34.23 -24.41 28.13
C GLY A 15 34.12 -22.91 27.79
N ARG A 16 33.49 -22.00 28.57
CA ARG A 16 33.68 -21.56 29.98
C ARG A 16 35.13 -21.11 30.25
N ARG A 17 35.45 -19.93 30.83
CA ARG A 17 34.69 -18.83 31.49
C ARG A 17 35.58 -17.56 31.67
N GLY A 18 35.00 -16.37 31.84
CA GLY A 18 35.59 -15.21 32.56
C GLY A 18 35.31 -13.82 31.93
N LYS A 19 34.42 -12.95 32.44
CA LYS A 19 34.58 -11.98 33.57
C LYS A 19 35.77 -11.00 33.37
N THR A 20 35.68 -9.66 33.35
CA THR A 20 34.63 -8.62 33.62
C THR A 20 34.95 -7.35 32.74
N ARG A 21 34.31 -6.16 32.73
CA ARG A 21 33.46 -5.39 33.70
C ARG A 21 32.47 -4.40 33.02
N ALA A 22 31.37 -4.10 33.72
CA ALA A 22 30.75 -2.79 34.00
C ALA A 22 30.26 -1.83 32.89
N GLY A 23 29.02 -1.33 33.08
CA GLY A 23 28.41 -0.19 32.39
C GLY A 23 27.76 -0.54 31.03
N CYS A 24 26.56 -0.09 30.68
CA CYS A 24 25.55 0.67 31.44
C CYS A 24 24.16 0.34 30.83
N HIS A 25 23.20 -0.09 31.65
CA HIS A 25 21.79 -0.16 31.21
C HIS A 25 21.14 1.21 31.43
N PRO A 26 20.27 1.63 30.51
CA PRO A 26 19.04 2.29 30.89
C PRO A 26 17.84 1.42 30.49
N THR A 27 17.31 0.70 31.46
CA THR A 27 15.89 0.37 31.47
C THR A 27 15.13 1.68 31.71
N LEU A 28 14.44 2.17 30.69
CA LEU A 28 13.43 3.22 30.82
C LEU A 28 12.10 2.56 30.42
N ALA A 29 11.32 2.07 31.39
CA ALA A 29 10.43 2.88 32.21
C ALA A 29 9.45 3.67 31.33
N TYR A 30 8.29 3.07 31.07
CA TYR A 30 7.12 3.79 30.58
C TYR A 30 6.75 4.84 31.63
N SER A 31 7.01 6.11 31.33
CA SER A 31 6.46 7.25 32.07
C SER A 31 5.55 8.04 31.15
N GLU A 32 4.29 8.19 31.54
CA GLU A 32 3.32 9.03 30.86
C GLU A 32 3.85 10.47 30.75
N GLY A 33 4.16 10.87 29.52
CA GLY A 33 4.75 12.16 29.20
C GLY A 33 3.95 12.83 28.11
N LEU A 34 2.87 13.52 28.50
CA LEU A 34 2.00 14.27 27.60
C LEU A 34 2.74 15.50 27.04
N LEU A 35 3.67 15.27 26.11
CA LEU A 35 4.38 16.32 25.39
C LEU A 35 3.43 17.02 24.41
N ALA A 36 2.69 17.98 24.94
CA ALA A 36 1.91 18.93 24.17
C ALA A 36 2.82 19.56 23.10
N ARG A 37 2.50 19.30 21.82
CA ARG A 37 3.13 20.00 20.69
C ARG A 37 2.92 21.51 20.90
N PRO A 38 3.94 22.36 20.72
CA PRO A 38 3.73 23.80 20.78
C PRO A 38 2.67 24.19 19.72
N PRO A 39 1.73 25.09 20.05
CA PRO A 39 0.71 25.49 19.09
C PRO A 39 1.40 26.12 17.88
N VAL A 40 1.14 25.56 16.70
CA VAL A 40 1.54 26.17 15.42
C VAL A 40 0.85 27.53 15.38
N LYS A 41 1.63 28.60 15.52
CA LYS A 41 1.14 29.96 15.26
C LYS A 41 0.93 30.09 13.76
N LEU A 42 -0.25 29.66 13.29
CA LEU A 42 -0.84 30.12 12.06
C LEU A 42 -0.89 31.64 12.14
N GLY A 43 0.07 32.28 11.46
CA GLY A 43 0.12 33.73 11.34
C GLY A 43 -1.03 34.18 10.46
N VAL A 44 -2.22 34.35 11.06
CA VAL A 44 -3.35 34.99 10.41
C VAL A 44 -2.92 36.40 10.05
N ARG A 45 -2.62 36.61 8.76
CA ARG A 45 -2.42 37.94 8.22
C ARG A 45 -3.81 38.58 8.10
N ASP A 46 -4.21 39.31 9.13
CA ASP A 46 -5.51 39.99 9.26
C ASP A 46 -5.75 41.14 8.25
N ASN A 47 -5.08 41.11 7.10
CA ASN A 47 -5.22 42.08 6.01
C ASN A 47 -5.49 41.39 4.66
N TRP A 48 -6.40 40.41 4.66
CA TRP A 48 -7.13 40.06 3.44
C TRP A 48 -8.28 41.07 3.29
N PRO A 49 -8.44 41.74 2.13
CA PRO A 49 -9.47 42.75 1.96
C PRO A 49 -10.85 42.11 2.07
N ARG A 50 -11.62 42.48 3.11
CA ARG A 50 -13.02 42.10 3.29
C ARG A 50 -13.89 42.84 2.28
N LYS A 51 -13.74 42.52 0.99
CA LYS A 51 -14.78 42.82 0.01
C LYS A 51 -16.02 42.03 0.43
N SER A 52 -17.07 42.78 0.74
CA SER A 52 -18.45 42.35 0.97
C SER A 52 -18.78 40.96 0.44
N MET A 53 -19.30 40.09 1.32
CA MET A 53 -19.93 38.82 0.96
C MET A 53 -21.24 39.05 0.20
N ALA A 54 -21.13 39.56 -1.03
CA ALA A 54 -22.07 39.19 -2.06
C ALA A 54 -22.01 37.66 -2.22
N ARG A 55 -23.15 37.01 -2.47
CA ARG A 55 -23.15 35.64 -2.98
C ARG A 55 -22.30 35.65 -4.24
N MET A 56 -21.14 35.00 -4.19
CA MET A 56 -20.30 34.83 -5.36
C MET A 56 -20.99 33.79 -6.25
N ASN A 57 -21.94 34.26 -7.05
CA ASN A 57 -22.52 33.48 -8.13
C ASN A 57 -21.38 33.22 -9.11
N PHE A 58 -20.68 32.11 -8.93
CA PHE A 58 -19.81 31.53 -9.94
C PHE A 58 -20.72 31.04 -11.08
N VAL A 59 -21.15 31.99 -11.92
CA VAL A 59 -21.52 31.69 -13.29
C VAL A 59 -20.21 31.29 -13.96
N LYS A 60 -19.89 29.99 -13.93
CA LYS A 60 -18.80 29.45 -14.73
C LYS A 60 -19.25 29.54 -16.18
N ASP A 61 -18.70 30.53 -16.87
CA ASP A 61 -18.74 30.57 -18.32
C ASP A 61 -17.82 29.47 -18.84
N PHE A 62 -18.41 28.49 -19.52
CA PHE A 62 -17.72 27.37 -20.17
C PHE A 62 -17.70 27.55 -21.70
N GLY A 63 -17.95 28.76 -22.23
CA GLY A 63 -18.14 29.01 -23.66
C GLY A 63 -17.01 28.54 -24.58
N ASP A 64 -15.77 28.47 -24.07
CA ASP A 64 -14.58 27.99 -24.79
C ASP A 64 -14.20 26.53 -24.46
N VAL A 65 -15.03 25.78 -23.72
CA VAL A 65 -14.77 24.38 -23.34
C VAL A 65 -15.44 23.41 -24.31
N GLU A 66 -14.64 22.84 -25.21
CA GLU A 66 -15.10 21.88 -26.23
C GLU A 66 -15.35 20.47 -25.68
N ALA A 67 -14.74 20.10 -24.54
CA ALA A 67 -14.86 18.76 -23.96
C ALA A 67 -14.62 18.76 -22.44
N VAL A 68 -15.29 17.84 -21.74
CA VAL A 68 -15.05 17.53 -20.33
C VAL A 68 -14.77 16.04 -20.19
N LEU A 69 -13.61 15.68 -19.64
CA LEU A 69 -13.27 14.30 -19.31
C LEU A 69 -13.52 14.05 -17.82
N PHE A 70 -14.28 13.01 -17.53
CA PHE A 70 -14.49 12.52 -16.18
C PHE A 70 -13.69 11.25 -15.96
N ASP A 71 -12.98 11.21 -14.83
CA ASP A 71 -12.70 9.95 -14.16
C ASP A 71 -14.03 9.33 -13.68
N PHE A 72 -14.12 8.01 -13.57
CA PHE A 72 -15.35 7.31 -13.20
C PHE A 72 -15.39 7.01 -11.70
N ASP A 73 -14.36 6.32 -11.20
CA ASP A 73 -14.36 5.71 -9.87
C ASP A 73 -13.87 6.68 -8.79
N GLY A 74 -14.72 6.91 -7.78
CA GLY A 74 -14.51 7.97 -6.79
C GLY A 74 -14.98 9.35 -7.25
N THR A 75 -15.15 9.56 -8.57
CA THR A 75 -15.57 10.83 -9.19
C THR A 75 -17.06 10.86 -9.57
N LEU A 76 -17.52 9.94 -10.42
CA LEU A 76 -18.94 9.82 -10.82
C LEU A 76 -19.69 8.77 -9.99
N VAL A 77 -18.99 7.72 -9.57
CA VAL A 77 -19.51 6.69 -8.67
C VAL A 77 -18.71 6.64 -7.38
N HIS A 78 -19.41 6.46 -6.26
CA HIS A 78 -18.81 6.00 -5.03
C HIS A 78 -18.52 4.48 -5.15
N LEU A 79 -17.29 4.16 -5.55
CA LEU A 79 -16.72 2.82 -5.56
C LEU A 79 -15.79 2.67 -4.35
N ASN A 80 -15.97 1.61 -3.56
CA ASN A 80 -15.14 1.34 -2.37
C ASN A 80 -14.35 0.04 -2.56
N ILE A 81 -13.19 0.14 -3.22
CA ILE A 81 -12.23 -0.97 -3.37
C ILE A 81 -11.47 -1.15 -2.06
N ASP A 82 -11.43 -2.38 -1.54
CA ASP A 82 -10.59 -2.73 -0.39
C ASP A 82 -9.15 -2.98 -0.84
N PHE A 83 -8.39 -1.89 -1.01
CA PHE A 83 -6.96 -1.93 -1.34
C PHE A 83 -6.12 -2.63 -0.25
N GLY A 84 -6.58 -2.66 1.00
CA GLY A 84 -5.90 -3.35 2.09
C GLY A 84 -5.97 -4.87 1.91
N ARG A 85 -7.17 -5.39 1.63
CA ARG A 85 -7.39 -6.79 1.25
C ARG A 85 -6.67 -7.14 -0.06
N MET A 86 -6.77 -6.31 -1.09
CA MET A 86 -6.09 -6.53 -2.38
C MET A 86 -4.57 -6.65 -2.22
N ARG A 87 -3.98 -5.84 -1.34
CA ARG A 87 -2.57 -6.00 -0.95
C ARG A 87 -2.31 -7.30 -0.19
N ALA A 88 -3.13 -7.62 0.82
CA ALA A 88 -2.95 -8.82 1.64
C ALA A 88 -3.06 -10.13 0.81
N GLU A 89 -3.93 -10.19 -0.19
CA GLU A 89 -4.04 -11.32 -1.11
C GLU A 89 -2.76 -11.49 -1.96
N LEU A 90 -2.16 -10.40 -2.46
CA LEU A 90 -0.85 -10.48 -3.13
C LEU A 90 0.29 -10.85 -2.19
N GLU A 91 0.32 -10.32 -0.97
CA GLU A 91 1.33 -10.67 0.04
C GLU A 91 1.27 -12.17 0.42
N ALA A 92 0.08 -12.77 0.38
CA ALA A 92 -0.12 -14.22 0.56
C ALA A 92 0.17 -15.06 -0.71
N LEU A 93 0.17 -14.44 -1.90
CA LEU A 93 0.47 -15.10 -3.17
C LEU A 93 1.98 -15.28 -3.40
N LEU A 94 2.79 -14.27 -3.07
CA LEU A 94 4.24 -14.26 -3.32
C LEU A 94 4.99 -15.53 -2.84
N PRO A 95 4.77 -16.06 -1.62
CA PRO A 95 5.51 -17.24 -1.15
C PRO A 95 5.21 -18.51 -1.94
N GLN A 96 4.04 -18.60 -2.57
CA GLN A 96 3.64 -19.74 -3.41
C GLN A 96 4.50 -19.82 -4.68
N TYR A 97 5.00 -18.65 -5.13
CA TYR A 97 5.93 -18.52 -6.24
C TYR A 97 7.40 -18.42 -5.77
N GLY A 98 7.68 -18.61 -4.48
CA GLY A 98 9.03 -18.53 -3.90
C GLY A 98 9.55 -17.10 -3.73
N LEU A 99 8.70 -16.09 -3.84
CA LEU A 99 9.03 -14.68 -3.64
C LEU A 99 8.79 -14.26 -2.18
N SER A 100 9.46 -13.20 -1.74
CA SER A 100 9.26 -12.58 -0.42
C SER A 100 8.82 -11.12 -0.56
N MET A 101 8.30 -10.53 0.53
CA MET A 101 7.97 -9.10 0.62
C MET A 101 9.18 -8.18 0.92
N GLU A 102 10.40 -8.72 0.96
CA GLU A 102 11.61 -7.94 1.20
C GLU A 102 11.83 -6.93 0.06
N GLY A 103 12.13 -5.68 0.40
CA GLY A 103 12.24 -4.57 -0.56
C GLY A 103 10.92 -4.07 -1.17
N ARG A 104 9.80 -4.78 -0.95
CA ARG A 104 8.51 -4.55 -1.64
C ARG A 104 7.45 -3.83 -0.81
N SER A 105 7.75 -3.50 0.45
CA SER A 105 6.80 -2.89 1.40
C SER A 105 6.18 -1.56 0.92
N ASN A 106 6.90 -0.82 0.08
CA ASN A 106 6.52 0.52 -0.36
C ASN A 106 5.94 0.56 -1.78
N LEU A 107 5.90 -0.57 -2.49
CA LEU A 107 5.33 -0.65 -3.84
C LEU A 107 3.81 -0.61 -3.80
N TYR A 108 3.19 0.10 -4.73
CA TYR A 108 1.76 -0.02 -5.01
C TYR A 108 1.45 -1.40 -5.61
N ILE A 109 0.17 -1.78 -5.60
CA ILE A 109 -0.31 -3.13 -5.94
C ILE A 109 0.11 -3.56 -7.36
N LEU A 110 0.02 -2.67 -8.34
CA LEU A 110 0.45 -2.96 -9.72
C LEU A 110 1.98 -3.01 -9.85
N GLU A 111 2.70 -2.11 -9.17
CA GLU A 111 4.17 -2.11 -9.13
C GLU A 111 4.73 -3.38 -8.48
N LEU A 112 4.04 -3.89 -7.44
CA LEU A 112 4.35 -5.15 -6.77
C LEU A 112 4.22 -6.34 -7.73
N ILE A 113 3.18 -6.37 -8.55
CA ILE A 113 2.99 -7.39 -9.58
C ILE A 113 4.07 -7.27 -10.67
N GLU A 114 4.35 -6.06 -11.15
CA GLU A 114 5.38 -5.83 -12.17
C GLU A 114 6.77 -6.24 -11.70
N ASP A 115 7.13 -5.92 -10.46
CA ASP A 115 8.40 -6.33 -9.84
C ASP A 115 8.49 -7.85 -9.66
N ALA A 116 7.44 -8.49 -9.13
CA ALA A 116 7.38 -9.94 -8.97
C ALA A 116 7.42 -10.70 -10.30
N VAL A 117 6.68 -10.24 -11.33
CA VAL A 117 6.75 -10.79 -12.69
C VAL A 117 8.14 -10.63 -13.28
N ARG A 118 8.80 -9.49 -13.06
CA ARG A 118 10.17 -9.23 -13.52
C ARG A 118 11.19 -10.16 -12.86
N GLU A 119 11.07 -10.42 -11.56
CA GLU A 119 11.93 -11.37 -10.84
C GLU A 119 11.72 -12.79 -11.36
N LEU A 120 10.47 -13.27 -11.42
CA LEU A 120 10.16 -14.62 -11.92
C LEU A 120 10.62 -14.85 -13.36
N ARG A 121 10.41 -13.86 -14.25
CA ARG A 121 10.81 -13.92 -15.66
C ARG A 121 12.32 -14.09 -15.89
N ALA A 122 13.15 -13.76 -14.89
CA ALA A 122 14.60 -13.99 -15.00
C ALA A 122 14.96 -15.48 -15.04
N ASP A 123 14.15 -16.33 -14.37
CA ASP A 123 14.39 -17.76 -14.23
C ASP A 123 13.37 -18.62 -15.00
N ASP A 124 12.08 -18.23 -15.02
CA ASP A 124 10.97 -19.02 -15.55
C ASP A 124 9.81 -18.13 -16.04
N GLU A 125 9.64 -18.06 -17.37
CA GLU A 125 8.58 -17.29 -18.04
C GLU A 125 7.17 -17.89 -17.80
N GLU A 126 7.02 -19.21 -17.73
CA GLU A 126 5.72 -19.85 -17.53
C GLU A 126 5.21 -19.56 -16.11
N LYS A 127 6.10 -19.67 -15.13
CA LYS A 127 5.83 -19.29 -13.73
C LYS A 127 5.53 -17.80 -13.57
N ALA A 128 6.23 -16.93 -14.31
CA ALA A 128 5.95 -15.49 -14.32
C ALA A 128 4.55 -15.17 -14.91
N GLN A 129 4.16 -15.87 -15.98
CA GLN A 129 2.83 -15.74 -16.58
C GLN A 129 1.72 -16.27 -15.65
N ALA A 130 1.93 -17.42 -15.01
CA ALA A 130 1.00 -17.98 -14.03
C ALA A 130 0.76 -17.01 -12.86
N PHE A 131 1.83 -16.49 -12.26
CA PHE A 131 1.74 -15.47 -11.21
C PHE A 131 0.95 -14.23 -11.68
N GLN A 132 1.26 -13.72 -12.89
CA GLN A 132 0.57 -12.54 -13.40
C GLN A 132 -0.93 -12.78 -13.60
N GLN A 133 -1.33 -13.97 -14.07
CA GLN A 133 -2.74 -14.32 -14.27
C GLN A 133 -3.47 -14.44 -12.93
N GLU A 134 -2.89 -15.12 -11.95
CA GLU A 134 -3.48 -15.31 -10.62
C GLU A 134 -3.59 -13.98 -9.85
N ALA A 135 -2.54 -13.16 -9.88
CA ALA A 135 -2.53 -11.82 -9.28
C ALA A 135 -3.60 -10.90 -9.91
N LYS A 136 -3.77 -10.93 -11.24
CA LYS A 136 -4.83 -10.20 -11.94
C LYS A 136 -6.22 -10.73 -11.58
N ALA A 137 -6.39 -12.05 -11.45
CA ALA A 137 -7.67 -12.65 -11.08
C ALA A 137 -8.11 -12.23 -9.66
N ALA A 138 -7.18 -12.17 -8.70
CA ALA A 138 -7.44 -11.66 -7.35
C ALA A 138 -7.89 -10.19 -7.36
N ILE A 139 -7.18 -9.32 -8.09
CA ILE A 139 -7.57 -7.91 -8.27
C ILE A 139 -8.98 -7.80 -8.85
N VAL A 140 -9.25 -8.49 -9.96
CA VAL A 140 -10.55 -8.43 -10.66
C VAL A 140 -11.69 -8.96 -9.76
N ALA A 141 -11.46 -9.98 -8.94
CA ALA A 141 -12.48 -10.46 -8.00
C ALA A 141 -12.87 -9.37 -6.98
N ILE A 142 -11.89 -8.66 -6.43
CA ILE A 142 -12.10 -7.56 -5.48
C ILE A 142 -12.79 -6.36 -6.14
N GLU A 143 -12.38 -6.01 -7.37
CA GLU A 143 -13.00 -4.94 -8.16
C GLU A 143 -14.46 -5.25 -8.47
N LEU A 144 -14.80 -6.49 -8.88
CA LEU A 144 -16.17 -6.92 -9.14
C LEU A 144 -17.03 -6.89 -7.87
N GLU A 145 -16.49 -7.31 -6.73
CA GLU A 145 -17.17 -7.21 -5.42
C GLU A 145 -17.43 -5.77 -4.98
N ALA A 146 -16.56 -4.82 -5.37
CA ALA A 146 -16.77 -3.39 -5.13
C ALA A 146 -17.80 -2.82 -6.12
N ALA A 147 -17.73 -3.21 -7.39
CA ALA A 147 -18.60 -2.72 -8.46
C ALA A 147 -20.09 -3.09 -8.24
N ASP A 148 -20.38 -4.31 -7.76
CA ASP A 148 -21.74 -4.73 -7.37
C ASP A 148 -22.38 -3.79 -6.31
N LYS A 149 -21.53 -3.23 -5.43
CA LYS A 149 -21.92 -2.34 -4.34
C LYS A 149 -21.85 -0.86 -4.71
N ALA A 150 -21.34 -0.52 -5.90
CA ALA A 150 -21.12 0.86 -6.33
C ALA A 150 -22.43 1.66 -6.39
N ARG A 151 -22.33 2.97 -6.14
CA ARG A 151 -23.47 3.89 -6.20
C ARG A 151 -23.06 5.17 -6.92
N VAL A 152 -23.84 5.59 -7.93
CA VAL A 152 -23.70 6.92 -8.54
C VAL A 152 -23.96 7.98 -7.48
N TYR A 153 -23.14 9.04 -7.42
CA TYR A 153 -23.42 10.15 -6.51
C TYR A 153 -24.76 10.82 -6.87
N PRO A 154 -25.62 11.19 -5.91
CA PRO A 154 -26.98 11.68 -6.20
C PRO A 154 -27.06 12.86 -7.19
N GLU A 155 -26.04 13.72 -7.20
CA GLU A 155 -25.94 14.93 -7.99
C GLU A 155 -25.43 14.68 -9.43
N VAL A 156 -24.74 13.56 -9.67
CA VAL A 156 -24.10 13.26 -10.97
C VAL A 156 -25.11 13.18 -12.13
N PRO A 157 -26.29 12.54 -12.01
CA PRO A 157 -27.29 12.53 -13.07
C PRO A 157 -27.90 13.89 -13.39
N GLU A 158 -27.85 14.86 -12.47
CA GLU A 158 -28.25 16.25 -12.74
C GLU A 158 -27.12 17.01 -13.43
N LEU A 159 -25.90 16.91 -12.88
CA LEU A 159 -24.69 17.50 -13.44
C LEU A 159 -24.48 17.11 -14.90
N LEU A 160 -24.53 15.82 -15.23
CA LEU A 160 -24.30 15.32 -16.59
C LEU A 160 -25.41 15.66 -17.60
N ARG A 161 -26.60 16.10 -17.13
CA ARG A 161 -27.68 16.61 -18.00
C ARG A 161 -27.58 18.12 -18.25
N GLY A 162 -26.76 18.82 -17.47
CA GLY A 162 -26.51 20.27 -17.58
C GLY A 162 -25.27 20.64 -18.41
N LEU A 163 -24.65 19.65 -19.05
CA LEU A 163 -23.53 19.76 -20.00
C LEU A 163 -24.03 19.58 -21.43
#